data_AF-A0A9R0YVK1-F1
#
_entry.id   AF-A0A9R0YVK1-F1
#
_cell.length_a   1.000
_cell.length_b   1.000
_cell.length_c   1.000
_cell.angle_alpha   90.00
_cell.angle_beta   90.00
_cell.angle_gamma   90.00
#
_symmetry.space_group_name_H-M   'P 1'
#
loop_
_entity.id
_entity.type
_entity.pdbx_description
1 polymer ?
#
loop_
_entity_poly.entity_id
_entity_poly.type
_entity_poly.pdbx_seq_one_letter_code
_entity_poly.pdbx_strand_id
1 'polypeptide(L)'
;MAPEPEDDIMAEKNPRPLDEDDIALLKTYGLGPYSTSIKTAEKEIKELAKRINDLCGIKESDTGLAPPSQWDLVSDKQMMQEEQPLQVARCTKIINPNTDDAKYMINVKQIAKVCGWIGG
;
A
#
# COMPACT_ATOMS: atom_id res chain seq x y z
N MET A 1 35.91 37.22 -70.53
CA MET A 1 35.04 36.18 -69.96
C MET A 1 35.78 35.63 -68.74
N ALA A 2 35.55 36.21 -67.57
CA ALA A 2 36.12 35.68 -66.33
C ALA A 2 35.20 34.55 -65.84
N PRO A 3 35.72 33.39 -65.42
CA PRO A 3 34.89 32.33 -64.86
C PRO A 3 34.45 32.71 -63.44
N GLU A 4 33.14 32.73 -63.23
CA GLU A 4 32.49 32.78 -61.92
C GLU A 4 32.84 31.49 -61.15
N PRO A 5 33.24 31.54 -59.88
CA PRO A 5 33.34 30.33 -59.07
C PRO A 5 31.94 29.96 -58.56
N GLU A 6 31.25 29.15 -59.35
CA GLU A 6 30.08 28.39 -58.89
C GLU A 6 30.54 27.20 -58.04
N ASP A 7 29.79 26.95 -56.95
CA ASP A 7 29.66 25.68 -56.23
C ASP A 7 30.75 25.22 -55.25
N ASP A 8 31.01 26.00 -54.20
CA ASP A 8 31.69 25.54 -52.96
C ASP A 8 30.71 25.30 -51.78
N ILE A 9 29.43 25.03 -52.05
CA ILE A 9 28.38 24.92 -51.03
C ILE A 9 28.00 23.47 -50.68
N MET A 10 28.66 22.46 -51.25
CA MET A 10 28.21 21.05 -51.16
C MET A 10 29.26 20.04 -50.67
N ALA A 11 30.20 20.45 -49.81
CA ALA A 11 31.23 19.55 -49.29
C ALA A 11 31.44 19.61 -47.76
N GLU A 12 30.40 19.36 -46.96
CA GLU A 12 30.59 18.94 -45.56
C GLU A 12 29.71 17.71 -45.28
N LYS A 13 30.24 16.54 -45.66
CA LYS A 13 29.55 15.24 -45.66
C LYS A 13 29.53 14.55 -44.29
N ASN A 14 29.74 15.30 -43.20
CA ASN A 14 29.54 14.80 -41.86
C ASN A 14 29.21 15.99 -40.95
N PRO A 15 27.97 16.12 -40.43
CA PRO A 15 27.65 17.19 -39.50
C PRO A 15 28.56 17.04 -38.28
N ARG A 16 29.14 18.17 -37.83
CA ARG A 16 29.99 18.18 -36.64
C ARG A 16 29.17 17.64 -35.45
N PRO A 17 29.74 16.77 -34.60
CA PRO A 17 29.05 16.29 -33.42
C PRO A 17 28.72 17.48 -32.53
N LEU A 18 27.48 17.49 -32.00
CA LEU A 18 27.02 18.51 -31.07
C LEU A 18 27.93 18.54 -29.85
N ASP A 19 28.41 19.72 -29.47
CA ASP A 19 29.15 19.90 -28.23
C ASP A 19 28.20 19.98 -27.00
N GLU A 20 28.75 19.94 -25.79
CA GLU A 20 27.96 19.94 -24.54
C GLU A 20 27.07 21.20 -24.42
N ASP A 21 27.55 22.32 -24.97
CA ASP A 21 26.86 23.61 -24.97
C ASP A 21 25.73 23.63 -26.00
N ASP A 22 25.93 23.07 -27.20
CA ASP A 22 24.92 22.86 -28.22
C ASP A 22 23.78 21.96 -27.69
N ILE A 23 24.14 20.90 -26.97
CA ILE A 23 23.19 19.98 -26.34
C ILE A 23 22.38 20.69 -25.24
N ALA A 24 23.04 21.54 -24.44
CA ALA A 24 22.37 22.33 -23.41
C ALA A 24 21.39 23.33 -24.06
N LEU A 25 21.81 24.02 -25.12
CA LEU A 25 20.96 24.94 -25.87
C LEU A 25 19.73 24.22 -26.45
N LEU A 26 19.92 23.06 -27.08
CA LEU A 26 18.83 22.26 -27.65
C LEU A 26 17.84 21.79 -26.57
N LYS A 27 18.33 21.39 -25.40
CA LYS A 27 17.50 20.99 -24.26
C LYS A 27 16.69 22.18 -23.73
N THR A 28 17.27 23.38 -23.67
CA THR A 28 16.54 24.57 -23.21
C THR A 28 15.49 25.05 -24.22
N TYR A 29 15.76 24.94 -25.53
CA TYR A 29 14.81 25.30 -26.58
C TYR A 29 13.57 24.39 -26.64
N GLY A 30 13.72 23.11 -26.28
CA GLY A 30 12.62 22.15 -26.27
C GLY A 30 11.76 22.13 -25.00
N LEU A 31 12.18 22.83 -23.94
CA LEU A 31 11.50 22.82 -22.64
C LEU A 31 10.76 24.15 -22.43
N GLY A 32 9.44 24.10 -22.49
CA GLY A 32 8.60 25.25 -22.13
C GLY A 32 8.87 25.72 -20.69
N PRO A 33 8.61 27.00 -20.36
CA PRO A 33 8.94 27.62 -19.07
C PRO A 33 8.35 26.91 -17.84
N TYR A 34 7.34 26.06 -18.03
CA TYR A 34 6.69 25.29 -16.98
C TYR A 34 7.12 23.82 -16.90
N SER A 35 7.97 23.33 -17.81
CA SER A 35 8.31 21.90 -17.88
C SER A 35 9.05 21.41 -16.62
N THR A 36 9.92 22.25 -16.07
CA THR A 36 10.66 21.97 -14.82
C THR A 36 9.75 21.96 -13.60
N SER A 37 8.84 22.93 -13.49
CA SER A 37 7.86 22.98 -12.39
C SER A 37 6.87 21.81 -12.43
N ILE A 38 6.44 21.39 -13.63
CA ILE A 38 5.55 20.23 -13.80
C ILE A 38 6.25 18.94 -13.31
N LYS A 39 7.48 18.69 -13.77
CA LYS A 39 8.26 17.51 -13.34
C LYS A 39 8.52 17.50 -11.83
N THR A 40 8.74 18.68 -11.25
CA THR A 40 8.94 18.81 -9.80
C THR A 40 7.66 18.46 -9.04
N ALA A 41 6.52 19.03 -9.45
CA ALA A 41 5.21 18.71 -8.87
C ALA A 41 4.85 17.22 -9.00
N GLU A 42 5.11 16.60 -10.16
CA GLU A 42 4.88 15.15 -10.36
C GLU A 42 5.73 14.29 -9.41
N LYS A 43 6.97 14.71 -9.14
CA LYS A 43 7.85 14.03 -8.19
C LYS A 43 7.33 14.17 -6.76
N GLU A 44 6.94 15.38 -6.36
CA GLU A 44 6.38 15.66 -5.03
C GLU A 44 5.09 14.87 -4.77
N ILE A 45 4.19 14.78 -5.77
CA ILE A 45 2.96 13.98 -5.66
C ILE A 45 3.28 12.51 -5.40
N LYS A 46 4.28 11.94 -6.10
CA LYS A 46 4.70 10.55 -5.90
C LYS A 46 5.32 10.33 -4.52
N GLU A 47 6.16 11.25 -4.06
CA GLU A 47 6.77 11.18 -2.73
C GLU A 47 5.73 11.30 -1.61
N LEU A 48 4.76 12.21 -1.74
CA LEU A 48 3.64 12.35 -0.82
C LEU A 48 2.76 11.11 -0.79
N ALA A 49 2.42 10.53 -1.95
CA ALA A 49 1.64 9.30 -2.03
C ALA A 49 2.36 8.13 -1.34
N LYS A 50 3.69 8.00 -1.53
CA LYS A 50 4.49 6.98 -0.84
C LYS A 50 4.49 7.21 0.68
N ARG A 51 4.68 8.45 1.12
CA ARG A 51 4.65 8.83 2.54
C ARG A 51 3.30 8.54 3.18
N ILE A 52 2.21 8.81 2.47
CA ILE A 52 0.84 8.49 2.93
C ILE A 52 0.68 6.98 3.08
N ASN A 53 1.12 6.18 2.12
CA ASN A 53 1.06 4.71 2.23
C ASN A 53 1.92 4.17 3.38
N ASP A 54 3.13 4.70 3.56
CA ASP A 54 4.01 4.32 4.67
C ASP A 54 3.40 4.70 6.04
N LEU A 55 2.79 5.87 6.16
CA LEU A 55 2.12 6.35 7.40
C LEU A 55 0.81 5.62 7.68
N CYS A 56 0.01 5.35 6.64
CA CYS A 56 -1.25 4.63 6.77
C CYS A 56 -1.00 3.16 7.15
N GLY A 57 0.24 2.68 7.04
CA GLY A 57 0.61 1.35 7.46
C GLY A 57 -0.15 0.26 6.69
N ILE A 58 -0.67 0.60 5.50
CA ILE A 58 -1.30 -0.34 4.55
C ILE A 58 -0.18 -1.12 3.88
N LYS A 59 0.59 -1.83 4.68
CA LYS A 59 1.20 -3.07 4.24
C LYS A 59 0.07 -4.06 4.43
N GLU A 60 -0.63 -4.37 3.34
CA GLU A 60 -1.70 -5.38 3.26
C GLU A 60 -1.22 -6.70 3.88
N SER A 61 -1.26 -6.75 5.20
CA SER A 61 -1.24 -7.99 5.95
C SER A 61 -2.71 -8.34 5.95
N ASP A 62 -3.09 -9.12 4.94
CA ASP A 62 -4.42 -9.66 4.71
C ASP A 62 -4.77 -10.57 5.90
N THR A 63 -5.03 -9.94 7.04
CA THR A 63 -5.39 -10.56 8.31
C THR A 63 -6.87 -10.91 8.33
N GLY A 64 -7.59 -10.64 7.22
CA GLY A 64 -9.04 -10.80 7.11
C GLY A 64 -9.84 -9.87 8.02
N LEU A 65 -9.18 -8.87 8.64
CA LEU A 65 -9.83 -7.89 9.51
C LEU A 65 -10.19 -6.63 8.72
N ALA A 66 -11.30 -6.00 9.10
CA ALA A 66 -11.67 -4.69 8.58
C ALA A 66 -10.55 -3.66 8.84
N PRO A 67 -10.37 -2.63 8.00
CA PRO A 67 -9.38 -1.59 8.26
C PRO A 67 -9.64 -0.92 9.63
N PRO A 68 -8.60 -0.59 10.42
CA PRO A 68 -8.76 -0.03 11.77
C PRO A 68 -9.62 1.24 11.84
N SER A 69 -9.69 2.00 10.76
CA SER A 69 -10.55 3.19 10.65
C SER A 69 -12.05 2.90 10.65
N GLN A 70 -12.44 1.64 10.46
CA GLN A 70 -13.83 1.17 10.48
C GLN A 70 -14.19 0.44 11.78
N TRP A 71 -13.26 0.33 12.74
CA TRP A 71 -13.53 -0.35 14.01
C TRP A 71 -14.35 0.55 14.94
N ASP A 72 -15.42 -0.01 15.50
CA ASP A 72 -16.19 0.65 16.56
C ASP A 72 -15.64 0.22 17.92
N LEU A 73 -14.62 0.95 18.37
CA LEU A 73 -13.92 0.67 19.63
C LEU A 73 -14.84 0.68 20.86
N VAL A 74 -15.97 1.40 20.81
CA VAL A 74 -16.90 1.49 21.93
C VAL A 74 -17.75 0.23 21.99
N SER A 75 -18.31 -0.18 20.85
CA SER A 75 -19.05 -1.43 20.72
C SER A 75 -18.15 -2.65 21.01
N ASP A 76 -16.93 -2.67 20.46
CA ASP A 76 -15.95 -3.75 20.67
C ASP A 76 -15.61 -3.91 22.17
N LYS A 77 -15.43 -2.80 22.87
CA LYS A 77 -15.16 -2.80 24.31
C LYS A 77 -16.36 -3.28 25.12
N GLN A 78 -17.57 -2.89 24.72
CA GLN A 78 -18.80 -3.35 25.38
C GLN A 78 -18.99 -4.85 25.18
N MET A 79 -18.77 -5.37 23.97
CA MET A 79 -18.80 -6.81 23.70
C MET A 79 -17.77 -7.56 24.56
N MET A 80 -16.53 -7.08 24.67
CA MET A 80 -15.52 -7.72 25.54
C MET A 80 -15.85 -7.66 27.04
N GLN A 81 -16.69 -6.72 27.47
CA GLN A 81 -17.08 -6.57 28.87
C GLN A 81 -18.34 -7.40 29.21
N GLU A 82 -19.26 -7.55 28.26
CA GLU A 82 -20.49 -8.32 28.40
C GLU A 82 -20.27 -9.82 28.15
N GLU A 83 -19.44 -10.18 27.17
CA GLU A 83 -19.14 -11.57 26.85
C GLU A 83 -17.89 -12.06 27.58
N GLN A 84 -18.10 -12.93 28.57
CA GLN A 84 -17.00 -13.67 29.18
C GLN A 84 -16.38 -14.63 28.16
N PRO A 85 -15.05 -14.81 28.13
CA PRO A 85 -14.42 -15.71 27.18
C PRO A 85 -14.94 -17.15 27.36
N LEU A 86 -15.66 -17.65 26.36
CA LEU A 86 -16.27 -18.98 26.39
C LEU A 86 -15.23 -20.07 26.08
N GLN A 87 -15.30 -21.16 26.83
CA GLN A 87 -14.46 -22.32 26.57
C GLN A 87 -14.98 -23.09 25.36
N VAL A 88 -14.19 -23.14 24.29
CA VAL A 88 -14.58 -23.82 23.05
C VAL A 88 -14.48 -25.35 23.21
N ALA A 89 -15.55 -26.06 22.85
CA ALA A 89 -15.64 -27.53 22.87
C ALA A 89 -16.12 -28.07 21.52
N ARG A 90 -15.75 -29.31 21.18
CA ARG A 90 -16.23 -29.97 19.96
C ARG A 90 -17.41 -30.89 20.29
N CYS A 91 -18.57 -30.65 19.68
CA CYS A 91 -19.68 -31.60 19.72
C CYS A 91 -19.32 -32.87 18.94
N THR A 92 -19.37 -34.02 19.61
CA THR A 92 -19.08 -35.32 18.98
C THR A 92 -20.35 -36.11 18.70
N LYS A 93 -21.40 -35.93 19.51
CA LYS A 93 -22.68 -36.61 19.33
C LYS A 93 -23.83 -35.77 19.85
N ILE A 94 -24.92 -35.73 19.09
CA ILE A 94 -26.19 -35.13 19.50
C ILE A 94 -27.12 -36.28 19.93
N ILE A 95 -27.73 -36.15 21.10
CA ILE A 95 -28.68 -37.10 21.66
C ILE A 95 -30.04 -36.40 21.68
N ASN A 96 -31.04 -37.03 21.05
CA ASN A 96 -32.40 -36.49 20.80
C ASN A 96 -32.42 -35.23 19.91
N PRO A 97 -32.21 -35.38 18.59
CA PRO A 97 -32.41 -34.28 17.66
C PRO A 97 -33.89 -33.87 17.60
N ASN A 98 -34.14 -32.56 17.46
CA ASN A 98 -35.47 -31.93 17.29
C ASN A 98 -36.40 -31.96 18.52
N THR A 99 -35.86 -32.06 19.73
CA THR A 99 -36.61 -31.88 20.98
C THR A 99 -35.94 -30.82 21.85
N ASP A 100 -36.70 -30.14 22.71
CA ASP A 100 -36.17 -29.07 23.59
C ASP A 100 -35.17 -29.58 24.66
N ASP A 101 -35.13 -30.89 24.95
CA ASP A 101 -34.12 -31.54 25.82
C ASP A 101 -32.97 -32.20 25.01
N ALA A 102 -32.57 -31.59 23.89
CA ALA A 102 -31.44 -32.06 23.10
C ALA A 102 -30.15 -32.00 23.94
N LYS A 103 -29.49 -33.15 24.10
CA LYS A 103 -28.24 -33.28 24.86
C LYS A 103 -27.06 -33.43 23.92
N TYR A 104 -25.98 -32.74 24.22
CA TYR A 104 -24.77 -32.76 23.41
C TYR A 104 -23.64 -33.44 24.17
N MET A 105 -23.09 -34.49 23.58
CA MET A 105 -21.81 -35.03 24.01
C MET A 105 -20.72 -34.14 23.41
N ILE A 106 -20.00 -33.43 24.28
CA ILE A 106 -18.92 -32.52 23.91
C ILE A 106 -17.58 -33.06 24.39
N ASN A 107 -16.55 -32.87 23.57
CA ASN A 107 -15.17 -33.09 23.97
C ASN A 107 -14.48 -31.72 24.13
N VAL A 108 -14.03 -31.42 25.34
CA VAL A 108 -13.36 -30.16 25.67
C VAL A 108 -11.86 -30.37 25.62
N LYS A 109 -11.16 -29.63 24.75
CA LYS A 109 -9.69 -29.64 24.72
C LYS A 109 -9.20 -28.82 25.91
N GLN A 110 -8.67 -29.48 26.93
CA GLN A 110 -8.25 -28.80 28.16
C GLN A 110 -6.99 -27.96 27.88
N ILE A 111 -7.13 -26.64 27.93
CA ILE A 111 -5.99 -25.72 27.99
C ILE A 111 -6.02 -25.15 29.40
N ALA A 112 -5.37 -25.83 30.34
CA ALA A 112 -5.23 -25.33 31.69
C ALA A 112 -4.26 -24.15 31.70
N LYS A 113 -4.75 -22.95 32.02
CA LYS A 113 -3.95 -21.87 32.61
C LYS A 113 -4.79 -21.20 33.70
N VAL A 114 -4.55 -21.61 34.94
CA VAL A 114 -4.98 -20.88 36.13
C VAL A 114 -3.81 -20.00 36.55
N CYS A 115 -3.96 -18.69 36.44
CA CYS A 115 -3.09 -17.73 37.11
C CYS A 115 -3.99 -16.89 38.02
N GLY A 116 -4.30 -17.44 39.20
CA GLY A 116 -4.95 -16.69 40.26
C GLY A 116 -3.90 -15.85 40.96
N TRP A 117 -3.96 -14.53 40.79
CA TRP A 117 -3.35 -13.60 41.74
C TRP A 117 -4.34 -13.39 42.88
N ILE A 118 -4.02 -13.91 44.06
CA ILE A 118 -4.60 -13.43 45.31
C ILE A 118 -3.91 -12.09 45.60
N GLY A 119 -4.60 -10.99 45.35
CA GLY A 119 -4.23 -9.66 45.84
C GLY A 119 -5.26 -9.26 46.90
N GLY A 120 -4.79 -9.04 48.13
CA GLY A 120 -5.61 -8.70 49.30
C GLY A 120 -6.05 -7.24 49.38
#